data_AF-A0A7Y6N364-F1
#
_entry.id   AF-A0A7Y6N364-F1
#
_cell.length_a   1.000
_cell.length_b   1.000
_cell.length_c   1.000
_cell.angle_alpha   90.00
_cell.angle_beta   90.00
_cell.angle_gamma   90.00
#
_symmetry.space_group_name_H-M   'P 1'
#
loop_
_entity.id
_entity.type
_entity.pdbx_description
1 polymer ?
#
loop_
_entity_poly.entity_id
_entity_poly.type
_entity_poly.pdbx_seq_one_letter_code
_entity_poly.pdbx_strand_id
1 'polypeptide(L)'
;MQTYIGPSESAVASKAALFKVATDRGHIIMSVDSDQDKNEERAIVEVRRDALLGLWRNWTTTENELVCSSRAPSTPLRRKLAFADEAFMLGRIAPIPLAEVRCRVRPQSIARSTNASSFVQTTTQPYVCVADGIDRMLWLTSTGARCFPVVCLVPEAPLLSRLAGTPRSQWVRVSELLRR
;
A
#
# COMPACT_ATOMS: atom_id res chain seq x y z
N MET A 1 -13.94 1.96 -5.71
CA MET A 1 -12.81 1.00 -5.80
C MET A 1 -13.02 0.14 -7.03
N GLN A 2 -12.11 0.19 -8.00
CA GLN A 2 -12.24 -0.52 -9.27
C GLN A 2 -11.80 -1.99 -9.17
N THR A 3 -10.85 -2.26 -8.29
CA THR A 3 -10.27 -3.58 -8.08
C THR A 3 -11.11 -4.51 -7.19
N TYR A 4 -12.12 -4.03 -6.47
CA TYR A 4 -12.91 -4.87 -5.54
C TYR A 4 -13.80 -5.88 -6.27
N ILE A 5 -13.74 -7.15 -5.89
CA ILE A 5 -14.60 -8.21 -6.46
C ILE A 5 -15.73 -8.59 -5.50
N GLY A 6 -15.50 -8.55 -4.18
CA GLY A 6 -16.46 -9.00 -3.19
C GLY A 6 -15.81 -9.65 -1.96
N PRO A 7 -16.61 -10.01 -0.95
CA PRO A 7 -16.14 -10.83 0.16
C PRO A 7 -16.00 -12.30 -0.27
N SER A 8 -15.17 -13.04 0.45
CA SER A 8 -14.99 -14.48 0.31
C SER A 8 -14.89 -15.10 1.69
N GLU A 9 -15.53 -16.24 1.86
CA GLU A 9 -15.41 -17.06 3.06
C GLU A 9 -14.33 -18.13 2.83
N SER A 10 -13.32 -18.15 3.69
CA SER A 10 -12.31 -19.20 3.69
C SER A 10 -12.80 -20.42 4.47
N ALA A 11 -12.30 -21.61 4.13
CA ALA A 11 -12.55 -22.86 4.84
C ALA A 11 -12.17 -22.79 6.34
N VAL A 12 -11.37 -21.80 6.75
CA VAL A 12 -10.92 -21.57 8.13
C VAL A 12 -11.74 -20.47 8.84
N ALA A 13 -12.99 -20.23 8.41
CA ALA A 13 -13.96 -19.30 9.04
C ALA A 13 -13.54 -17.80 9.07
N SER A 14 -12.47 -17.40 8.38
CA SER A 14 -12.12 -15.99 8.19
C SER A 14 -12.81 -15.43 6.95
N LYS A 15 -13.43 -14.24 7.08
CA LYS A 15 -13.93 -13.47 5.95
C LYS A 15 -12.80 -12.63 5.37
N ALA A 16 -12.65 -12.64 4.06
CA ALA A 16 -11.67 -11.83 3.36
C ALA A 16 -12.34 -10.98 2.28
N ALA A 17 -11.90 -9.74 2.10
CA ALA A 17 -12.28 -8.94 0.94
C ALA A 17 -11.28 -9.19 -0.19
N LEU A 18 -11.78 -9.52 -1.39
CA LEU A 18 -10.97 -9.87 -2.56
C LEU A 18 -10.89 -8.73 -3.58
N PHE A 19 -9.72 -8.66 -4.23
CA PHE A 19 -9.41 -7.63 -5.20
C PHE A 19 -8.76 -8.22 -6.44
N LYS A 20 -9.28 -7.87 -7.63
CA LYS A 20 -8.67 -8.18 -8.93
C LYS A 20 -7.75 -7.04 -9.33
N VAL A 21 -6.45 -7.28 -9.40
CA VAL A 21 -5.48 -6.29 -9.86
C VAL A 21 -4.99 -6.68 -11.25
N ALA A 22 -5.04 -5.73 -12.19
CA ALA A 22 -4.51 -5.92 -13.54
C ALA A 22 -3.00 -5.65 -13.58
N THR A 23 -2.28 -6.50 -14.30
CA THR A 23 -0.84 -6.46 -14.54
C THR A 23 -0.57 -6.62 -16.04
N ASP A 24 0.66 -6.39 -16.50
CA ASP A 24 1.05 -6.60 -17.91
C ASP A 24 0.98 -8.07 -18.32
N ARG A 25 0.89 -8.98 -17.34
CA ARG A 25 0.84 -10.42 -17.57
C ARG A 25 -0.57 -10.99 -17.46
N GLY A 26 -1.57 -10.19 -17.04
CA GLY A 26 -2.94 -10.66 -16.77
C GLY A 26 -3.53 -10.07 -15.49
N HIS A 27 -4.18 -10.90 -14.67
CA HIS A 27 -4.78 -10.46 -13.42
C HIS A 27 -4.33 -11.32 -12.25
N ILE A 28 -4.21 -10.70 -11.08
CA ILE A 28 -4.02 -11.41 -9.83
C ILE A 28 -5.14 -11.11 -8.85
N ILE A 29 -5.31 -12.03 -7.89
CA ILE A 29 -6.23 -11.86 -6.79
C ILE A 29 -5.45 -11.52 -5.54
N MET A 30 -5.84 -10.42 -4.92
CA MET A 30 -5.33 -9.99 -3.62
C MET A 30 -6.43 -10.03 -2.57
N SER A 31 -6.06 -10.09 -1.30
CA SER A 31 -7.00 -10.14 -0.18
C SER A 31 -6.61 -9.26 1.00
N VAL A 32 -7.63 -8.86 1.76
CA VAL A 32 -7.46 -8.40 3.15
C VAL A 32 -8.36 -9.23 4.04
N ASP A 33 -7.76 -9.86 5.04
CA ASP A 33 -8.48 -10.69 6.00
C ASP A 33 -9.12 -9.84 7.10
N SER A 34 -10.26 -10.32 7.60
CA SER A 34 -10.86 -9.82 8.83
C SER A 34 -9.91 -10.05 10.00
N ASP A 35 -9.47 -8.97 10.64
CA ASP A 35 -8.79 -8.99 11.94
C ASP A 35 -9.80 -8.46 12.95
N GLN A 36 -10.30 -9.32 13.85
CA GLN A 36 -11.48 -9.06 14.68
C GLN A 36 -11.38 -7.74 15.44
N ASP A 37 -10.18 -7.33 15.83
CA ASP A 37 -9.96 -6.14 16.65
C ASP A 37 -9.55 -4.90 15.86
N LYS A 38 -9.19 -5.05 14.56
CA LYS A 38 -8.57 -3.96 13.77
C LYS A 38 -9.32 -3.60 12.50
N ASN A 39 -10.47 -4.19 12.24
CA ASN A 39 -11.23 -3.93 11.00
C ASN A 39 -11.78 -2.49 10.93
N GLU A 40 -12.08 -1.86 12.06
CA GLU A 40 -12.59 -0.48 12.11
C GLU A 40 -11.47 0.58 12.02
N GLU A 41 -10.23 0.20 12.33
CA GLU A 41 -9.06 1.09 12.30
C GLU A 41 -8.35 1.09 10.94
N ARG A 42 -8.64 0.08 10.10
CA ARG A 42 -7.99 -0.12 8.81
C ARG A 42 -8.88 0.34 7.67
N ALA A 43 -8.28 1.03 6.71
CA ALA A 43 -8.91 1.47 5.49
C ALA A 43 -8.16 0.94 4.27
N ILE A 44 -8.91 0.66 3.20
CA ILE A 44 -8.37 0.31 1.89
C ILE A 44 -8.38 1.55 1.01
N VAL A 45 -7.24 1.83 0.38
CA VAL A 45 -7.09 2.89 -0.62
C VAL A 45 -6.58 2.25 -1.91
N GLU A 46 -7.25 2.52 -3.02
CA GLU A 46 -6.76 2.17 -4.34
C GLU A 46 -5.83 3.27 -4.85
N VAL A 47 -4.55 2.93 -4.99
CA VAL A 47 -3.48 3.90 -5.28
C VAL A 47 -2.92 3.72 -6.68
N ARG A 48 -2.47 4.84 -7.29
CA ARG A 48 -1.66 4.86 -8.51
C ARG A 48 -0.22 4.52 -8.16
N ARG A 49 0.35 3.55 -8.87
CA ARG A 49 1.73 3.07 -8.68
C ARG A 49 2.73 4.22 -8.62
N ASP A 50 2.74 5.07 -9.63
CA ASP A 50 3.78 6.09 -9.78
C ASP A 50 3.71 7.14 -8.66
N ALA A 51 2.50 7.49 -8.21
CA ALA A 51 2.29 8.42 -7.10
C ALA A 51 2.72 7.82 -5.76
N LEU A 52 2.37 6.55 -5.51
CA LEU A 52 2.79 5.83 -4.31
C LEU A 52 4.33 5.72 -4.24
N LEU A 53 4.98 5.34 -5.36
CA LEU A 53 6.43 5.26 -5.44
C LEU A 53 7.10 6.62 -5.25
N GLY A 54 6.50 7.71 -5.75
CA GLY A 54 6.97 9.07 -5.49
C GLY A 54 6.97 9.41 -4.01
N LEU A 55 5.88 9.10 -3.30
CA LEU A 55 5.79 9.29 -1.84
C LEU A 55 6.74 8.37 -1.08
N TRP A 56 6.95 7.15 -1.55
CA TRP A 56 7.87 6.19 -0.93
C TRP A 56 9.34 6.61 -1.10
N ARG A 57 9.70 7.19 -2.25
CA ARG A 57 11.04 7.78 -2.47
C ARG A 57 11.35 8.88 -1.46
N ASN A 58 10.37 9.73 -1.14
CA ASN A 58 10.55 10.77 -0.12
C ASN A 58 10.94 10.16 1.24
N TRP A 59 10.45 8.95 1.58
CA TRP A 59 10.88 8.25 2.80
C TRP A 59 12.32 7.74 2.69
N THR A 60 12.70 7.12 1.57
CA THR A 60 14.05 6.53 1.39
C THR A 60 15.18 7.56 1.32
N THR A 61 14.90 8.79 0.88
CA THR A 61 15.92 9.86 0.75
C THR A 61 16.38 10.45 2.09
N THR A 62 15.91 9.91 3.20
CA THR A 62 16.21 10.41 4.54
C THR A 62 16.86 9.32 5.38
N GLU A 63 17.96 9.66 6.05
CA GLU A 63 18.77 8.79 6.93
C GLU A 63 18.02 8.30 8.20
N ASN A 64 16.71 8.48 8.30
CA ASN A 64 15.91 8.09 9.47
C ASN A 64 15.20 6.74 9.24
N GLU A 65 15.96 5.65 9.43
CA GLU A 65 15.48 4.26 9.31
C GLU A 65 14.51 3.82 10.43
N LEU A 66 14.42 4.56 11.53
CA LEU A 66 13.80 4.06 12.78
C LEU A 66 12.26 4.11 12.84
N VAL A 67 11.57 4.71 11.87
CA VAL A 67 10.14 5.09 12.05
C VAL A 67 9.14 4.08 11.48
N CYS A 68 9.54 3.14 10.61
CA CYS A 68 8.58 2.25 9.95
C CYS A 68 8.63 0.76 10.36
N SER A 69 9.59 0.36 11.21
CA SER A 69 9.69 -1.03 11.68
C SER A 69 8.82 -1.28 12.91
N SER A 70 7.58 -1.71 12.72
CA SER A 70 6.81 -2.40 13.77
C SER A 70 6.51 -3.87 13.45
N ARG A 71 6.92 -4.38 12.28
CA ARG A 71 6.76 -5.79 11.90
C ARG A 71 8.02 -6.34 11.25
N ALA A 72 8.51 -7.46 11.77
CA ALA A 72 9.70 -8.13 11.27
C ALA A 72 9.60 -8.40 9.76
N PRO A 73 10.73 -8.30 9.01
CA PRO A 73 10.72 -8.57 7.58
C PRO A 73 10.30 -10.00 7.29
N SER A 74 9.39 -10.19 6.32
CA SER A 74 8.98 -11.50 5.83
C SER A 74 10.02 -12.06 4.85
N THR A 75 11.20 -12.40 5.36
CA THR A 75 12.33 -13.00 4.64
C THR A 75 12.03 -14.25 3.79
N PRO A 76 10.95 -15.06 3.99
CA PRO A 76 10.66 -16.18 3.08
C PRO A 76 9.96 -15.78 1.77
N LEU A 77 9.44 -14.54 1.62
CA LEU A 77 8.61 -14.18 0.46
C LEU A 77 9.41 -13.91 -0.82
N ARG A 78 10.65 -13.38 -0.72
CA ARG A 78 11.51 -13.12 -1.89
C ARG A 78 11.77 -14.35 -2.76
N ARG A 79 12.00 -15.53 -2.14
CA ARG A 79 12.13 -16.80 -2.88
C ARG A 79 10.79 -17.28 -3.40
N LYS A 80 9.69 -17.15 -2.65
CA LYS A 80 8.37 -17.61 -3.09
C LYS A 80 7.83 -16.80 -4.27
N LEU A 81 8.06 -15.49 -4.34
CA LEU A 81 7.60 -14.64 -5.44
C LEU A 81 8.27 -14.98 -6.78
N ALA A 82 9.54 -15.37 -6.78
CA ALA A 82 10.25 -15.77 -8.00
C ALA A 82 9.71 -17.08 -8.62
N PHE A 83 9.17 -17.99 -7.80
CA PHE A 83 8.61 -19.28 -8.25
C PHE A 83 7.09 -19.30 -8.38
N ALA A 84 6.40 -18.25 -7.92
CA ALA A 84 4.94 -18.22 -7.86
C ALA A 84 4.30 -17.37 -8.96
N ASP A 85 5.08 -16.77 -9.87
CA ASP A 85 4.57 -15.98 -11.00
C ASP A 85 3.50 -16.75 -11.80
N GLU A 86 3.75 -18.00 -12.22
CA GLU A 86 2.72 -18.76 -12.95
C GLU A 86 1.52 -19.13 -12.07
N ALA A 87 1.77 -19.49 -10.82
CA ALA A 87 0.75 -20.03 -9.94
C ALA A 87 -0.19 -18.95 -9.38
N PHE A 88 0.29 -17.71 -9.23
CA PHE A 88 -0.54 -16.54 -8.95
C PHE A 88 -1.43 -16.17 -10.14
N MET A 89 -0.90 -16.26 -11.36
CA MET A 89 -1.63 -15.90 -12.58
C MET A 89 -2.72 -16.93 -12.93
N LEU A 90 -2.52 -18.20 -12.57
CA LEU A 90 -3.51 -19.26 -12.74
C LEU A 90 -4.57 -19.32 -11.62
N GLY A 91 -4.50 -18.45 -10.60
CA GLY A 91 -5.42 -18.48 -9.45
C GLY A 91 -5.36 -19.79 -8.66
N ARG A 92 -4.27 -20.55 -8.78
CA ARG A 92 -4.08 -21.86 -8.13
C ARG A 92 -3.53 -21.73 -6.70
N ILE A 93 -3.12 -20.53 -6.30
CA ILE A 93 -2.60 -20.22 -4.96
C ILE A 93 -3.58 -19.30 -4.25
N ALA A 94 -3.58 -19.39 -2.91
CA ALA A 94 -4.24 -18.45 -2.02
C ALA A 94 -4.02 -16.99 -2.43
N PRO A 95 -5.05 -16.12 -2.32
CA PRO A 95 -4.93 -14.69 -2.61
C PRO A 95 -3.74 -14.02 -1.93
N ILE A 96 -3.11 -13.06 -2.61
CA ILE A 96 -1.96 -12.32 -2.08
C ILE A 96 -2.44 -11.27 -1.07
N PRO A 97 -1.93 -11.23 0.17
CA PRO A 97 -2.36 -10.22 1.12
C PRO A 97 -1.99 -8.80 0.65
N LEU A 98 -2.85 -7.81 0.92
CA LEU A 98 -2.55 -6.41 0.61
C LEU A 98 -1.31 -5.90 1.35
N ALA A 99 -0.56 -4.98 0.73
CA ALA A 99 0.50 -4.26 1.42
C ALA A 99 -0.08 -3.28 2.44
N GLU A 100 0.55 -3.17 3.61
CA GLU A 100 0.20 -2.18 4.64
C GLU A 100 1.16 -1.00 4.55
N VAL A 101 0.62 0.19 4.39
CA VAL A 101 1.37 1.44 4.25
C VAL A 101 0.97 2.44 5.33
N ARG A 102 1.91 3.34 5.62
CA ARG A 102 1.68 4.52 6.46
C ARG A 102 1.90 5.78 5.64
N CYS A 103 0.94 6.70 5.67
CA CYS A 103 1.04 7.98 4.96
C CYS A 103 1.10 9.13 5.96
N ARG A 104 2.21 9.88 5.94
CA ARG A 104 2.49 10.93 6.92
C ARG A 104 3.09 12.16 6.25
N VAL A 105 3.14 13.24 7.01
CA VAL A 105 3.77 14.50 6.63
C VAL A 105 4.86 14.82 7.65
N ARG A 106 6.00 15.32 7.18
CA ARG A 106 7.06 15.82 8.07
C ARG A 106 7.53 17.21 7.63
N PRO A 107 8.08 18.02 8.54
CA PRO A 107 8.82 19.21 8.17
C PRO A 107 10.05 18.85 7.32
N GLN A 108 10.34 19.65 6.30
CA GLN A 108 11.53 19.60 5.48
C GLN A 108 12.12 21.00 5.42
N SER A 109 13.36 21.15 5.90
CA SER A 109 14.09 22.41 5.82
C SER A 109 14.66 22.56 4.42
N ILE A 110 14.29 23.62 3.72
CA ILE A 110 14.89 23.98 2.43
C ILE A 110 15.80 25.17 2.69
N ALA A 111 17.12 24.93 2.70
CA ALA A 111 18.10 25.99 2.70
C ALA A 111 18.13 26.61 1.29
N ARG A 112 17.62 27.83 1.14
CA ARG A 112 17.83 28.64 -0.06
C ARG A 112 18.93 29.64 0.25
N SER A 113 20.09 29.46 -0.36
CA SER A 113 21.14 30.47 -0.37
C SER A 113 20.90 31.40 -1.55
N THR A 114 20.38 32.60 -1.26
CA THR A 114 20.29 33.68 -2.24
C THR A 114 21.16 34.81 -1.70
N ASN A 115 22.33 35.01 -2.32
CA ASN A 115 23.27 36.11 -2.14
C ASN A 115 23.29 36.77 -0.75
N ALA A 116 24.29 36.40 0.06
CA ALA A 116 24.63 36.96 1.38
C ALA A 116 23.59 36.79 2.52
N SER A 117 22.39 36.28 2.25
CA SER A 117 21.41 35.92 3.29
C SER A 117 20.99 34.46 3.18
N SER A 118 21.19 33.69 4.25
CA SER A 118 20.66 32.34 4.37
C SER A 118 19.29 32.39 5.04
N PHE A 119 18.23 32.04 4.30
CA PHE A 119 16.90 31.86 4.89
C PHE A 119 16.57 30.36 4.91
N VAL A 120 16.17 29.85 6.07
CA VAL A 120 15.69 28.48 6.24
C VAL A 120 14.17 28.51 6.16
N GLN A 121 13.61 28.11 5.02
CA GLN A 121 12.17 27.91 4.91
C GLN A 121 11.84 26.46 5.30
N THR A 122 10.89 26.29 6.22
CA THR A 122 10.32 24.98 6.54
C THR A 122 9.13 24.71 5.63
N THR A 123 9.22 23.68 4.81
CA THR A 123 8.09 23.14 4.05
C THR A 123 7.63 21.84 4.66
N THR A 124 6.47 21.35 4.25
CA THR A 124 5.99 20.02 4.63
C THR A 124 6.16 19.06 3.46
N GLN A 125 6.77 17.90 3.71
CA GLN A 125 6.97 16.85 2.72
C GLN A 125 6.13 15.63 3.09
N PRO A 126 5.14 15.24 2.28
CA PRO A 126 4.44 13.99 2.49
C PRO A 126 5.34 12.81 2.09
N TYR A 127 5.22 11.72 2.83
CA TYR A 127 5.92 10.47 2.53
C TYR A 127 5.03 9.27 2.83
N VAL A 128 5.38 8.15 2.20
CA VAL A 128 4.80 6.85 2.51
C VAL A 128 5.91 5.93 2.97
N CYS A 129 5.66 5.14 4.01
CA CYS A 129 6.51 4.02 4.38
C CYS A 129 5.69 2.73 4.39
N VAL A 130 6.33 1.60 4.13
CA VAL A 130 5.66 0.30 4.02
C VAL A 130 5.84 -0.45 5.33
N ALA A 131 4.75 -0.61 6.08
CA ALA A 131 4.74 -1.32 7.36
C ALA A 131 4.78 -2.84 7.17
N ASP A 132 4.16 -3.35 6.09
CA ASP A 132 4.24 -4.74 5.68
C ASP A 132 4.01 -4.85 4.17
N GLY A 133 4.67 -5.80 3.52
CA GLY A 133 4.44 -6.11 2.11
C GLY A 133 5.25 -5.31 1.11
N ILE A 134 6.46 -4.90 1.48
CA ILE A 134 7.38 -4.27 0.54
C ILE A 134 7.64 -5.15 -0.69
N ASP A 135 7.89 -6.44 -0.50
CA ASP A 135 8.19 -7.37 -1.62
C ASP A 135 7.01 -7.49 -2.58
N ARG A 136 5.79 -7.60 -2.07
CA ARG A 136 4.56 -7.68 -2.89
C ARG A 136 4.23 -6.36 -3.58
N MET A 137 4.48 -5.22 -2.93
CA MET A 137 4.36 -3.90 -3.57
C MET A 137 5.38 -3.71 -4.70
N LEU A 138 6.63 -4.14 -4.49
CA LEU A 138 7.68 -4.11 -5.52
C LEU A 138 7.36 -5.05 -6.68
N TRP A 139 6.85 -6.24 -6.40
CA TRP A 139 6.42 -7.20 -7.42
C TRP A 139 5.24 -6.68 -8.27
N LEU A 140 4.24 -6.06 -7.63
CA LEU A 140 3.14 -5.39 -8.35
C LEU A 140 3.67 -4.30 -9.30
N THR A 141 4.66 -3.55 -8.81
CA THR A 141 5.31 -2.48 -9.57
C THR A 141 6.07 -3.05 -10.78
N SER A 142 6.83 -4.14 -10.60
CA SER A 142 7.63 -4.76 -11.66
C SER A 142 6.81 -5.52 -12.70
N THR A 143 5.60 -5.96 -12.33
CA THR A 143 4.66 -6.64 -13.24
C THR A 143 3.71 -5.68 -13.97
N GLY A 144 3.92 -4.37 -13.84
CA GLY A 144 3.18 -3.37 -14.61
C GLY A 144 1.84 -2.95 -14.02
N ALA A 145 1.51 -3.35 -12.79
CA ALA A 145 0.26 -2.93 -12.14
C ALA A 145 0.20 -1.39 -12.02
N ARG A 146 -0.70 -0.74 -12.76
CA ARG A 146 -0.82 0.74 -12.78
C ARG A 146 -1.50 1.28 -11.52
N CYS A 147 -2.42 0.51 -10.97
CA CYS A 147 -3.08 0.78 -9.71
C CYS A 147 -3.30 -0.52 -8.94
N PHE A 148 -3.30 -0.42 -7.61
CA PHE A 148 -3.58 -1.55 -6.73
C PHE A 148 -4.08 -1.07 -5.37
N PRO A 149 -4.85 -1.89 -4.65
CA PRO A 149 -5.30 -1.58 -3.29
C PRO A 149 -4.17 -1.77 -2.28
N VAL A 150 -4.12 -0.87 -1.29
CA VAL A 150 -3.25 -0.97 -0.11
C VAL A 150 -4.07 -0.75 1.15
N VAL A 151 -3.59 -1.32 2.26
CA VAL A 151 -4.15 -1.10 3.60
C VAL A 151 -3.42 0.07 4.24
N CYS A 152 -4.14 0.95 4.91
CA CYS A 152 -3.59 1.99 5.77
C CYS A 152 -4.48 2.18 7.01
N LEU A 153 -4.10 3.07 7.92
CA LEU A 153 -4.98 3.46 9.02
C LEU A 153 -6.06 4.42 8.52
N VAL A 154 -7.27 4.33 9.08
CA VAL A 154 -8.39 5.23 8.76
C VAL A 154 -8.01 6.72 8.85
N PRO A 155 -7.28 7.21 9.88
CA PRO A 155 -6.87 8.62 9.94
C PRO A 155 -5.92 9.04 8.80
N GLU A 156 -5.18 8.11 8.22
CA GLU A 156 -4.21 8.37 7.15
C GLU A 156 -4.84 8.25 5.74
N ALA A 157 -5.98 7.56 5.64
CA ALA A 157 -6.65 7.25 4.38
C ALA A 157 -7.05 8.50 3.55
N PRO A 158 -7.59 9.59 4.13
CA PRO A 158 -7.89 10.80 3.37
C PRO A 158 -6.65 11.41 2.72
N LEU A 159 -5.54 11.46 3.46
CA LEU A 159 -4.28 12.00 2.94
C LEU A 159 -3.71 11.11 1.82
N LEU A 160 -3.67 9.80 2.05
CA LEU A 160 -3.18 8.83 1.06
C LEU A 160 -4.04 8.86 -0.21
N SER A 161 -5.37 8.88 -0.07
CA SER A 161 -6.29 8.96 -1.19
C SER A 161 -6.10 10.26 -1.98
N ARG A 162 -5.87 11.40 -1.31
CA ARG A 162 -5.63 12.68 -1.99
C ARG A 162 -4.32 12.69 -2.77
N LEU A 163 -3.24 12.12 -2.22
CA LEU A 163 -1.91 12.20 -2.81
C LEU A 163 -1.64 11.10 -3.84
N ALA A 164 -2.06 9.87 -3.55
CA ALA A 164 -1.75 8.69 -4.35
C ALA A 164 -2.99 7.99 -4.92
N GLY A 165 -4.20 8.37 -4.55
CA GLY A 165 -5.42 7.74 -5.06
C GLY A 165 -5.58 7.84 -6.58
N THR A 166 -6.34 6.91 -7.15
CA THR A 166 -6.86 7.01 -8.52
C THR A 166 -7.84 8.19 -8.68
N PRO A 167 -8.15 8.67 -9.90
CA PRO A 167 -9.10 9.77 -10.10
C PRO A 167 -10.51 9.52 -9.53
N ARG A 168 -10.87 8.26 -9.31
CA ARG A 168 -12.13 7.83 -8.67
C ARG A 168 -11.89 7.21 -7.29
N SER A 169 -10.73 7.49 -6.67
CA SER A 169 -10.38 6.89 -5.40
C SER A 169 -11.35 7.36 -4.33
N GLN A 170 -12.04 6.40 -3.75
CA GLN A 170 -12.63 6.50 -2.44
C GLN A 170 -11.91 5.44 -1.60
N TRP A 171 -11.61 5.80 -0.37
CA TRP A 171 -11.16 4.83 0.61
C TRP A 171 -12.37 4.26 1.34
N VAL A 172 -12.26 3.02 1.77
CA VAL A 172 -13.35 2.28 2.44
C VAL A 172 -12.78 1.58 3.65
N ARG A 173 -13.53 1.52 4.77
CA ARG A 173 -13.09 0.73 5.93
C ARG A 173 -13.08 -0.75 5.59
N VAL A 174 -12.17 -1.50 6.21
CA VAL A 174 -12.15 -2.97 6.05
C VAL A 174 -13.45 -3.58 6.57
N SER A 175 -13.97 -3.09 7.71
CA SER A 175 -15.26 -3.50 8.27
C SER A 175 -16.44 -3.33 7.30
N GLU A 176 -16.45 -2.23 6.54
CA GLU A 176 -17.49 -1.94 5.55
C GLU A 176 -17.40 -2.87 4.33
N LEU A 177 -16.18 -3.20 3.87
CA LEU A 177 -16.00 -4.11 2.74
C LEU A 177 -16.47 -5.53 3.07
N LEU A 178 -16.19 -6.00 4.28
CA LEU A 178 -16.55 -7.36 4.71
C LEU A 178 -18.07 -7.56 4.91
N ARG A 179 -18.87 -6.48 4.88
CA ARG A 179 -20.33 -6.51 5.03
C ARG A 179 -21.10 -6.36 3.70
N ARG A 180 -20.42 -6.03 2.61
CA ARG A 180 -21.02 -5.85 1.27
C ARG A 180 -21.18 -7.17 0.56
#